data_AF-A0A0G2AM73-F1
#
_entry.id   AF-A0A0G2AM73-F1
#
_cell.length_a   1.000
_cell.length_b   1.000
_cell.length_c   1.000
_cell.angle_alpha   90.00
_cell.angle_beta   90.00
_cell.angle_gamma   90.00
#
_symmetry.space_group_name_H-M   'P 1'
#
loop_
_entity.id
_entity.type
_entity.pdbx_description
1 polymer ?
#
loop_
_entity_poly.entity_id
_entity_poly.type
_entity_poly.pdbx_seq_one_letter_code
_entity_poly.pdbx_strand_id
1 'polypeptide(L)'
;RSKKGLVGLAVCAVIAGVIAQSLHLYMYRTLKQQVGERLLSIVATAAPELSENDIQKIHFARDMGTAEYSRIFEKLNQIRDQNENIRYVYVLRPTDQETLWQFVADADSSWELVAMQEEGMAEVDVVAPGTFYDISYPESLLKYAIPNEPFAEDDFVTDEWGTNLAAYAPIQNEGGDTIAILGVDMDVTDVLHLTNKKSSIWRWFSLFFVLFLGFMIFQFSSQEEPRLRNQSDATKLVK
;
A
#
# COMPACT_ATOMS: atom_id res chain seq x y z
N ARG A 1 11.84 48.60 -0.32
CA ARG A 1 10.73 47.64 -0.53
C ARG A 1 10.24 47.21 0.85
N SER A 2 8.94 47.32 1.13
CA SER A 2 8.39 47.23 2.49
C SER A 2 8.53 45.82 3.08
N LYS A 3 9.16 45.70 4.25
CA LYS A 3 9.26 44.49 5.10
C LYS A 3 7.92 43.74 5.23
N LYS A 4 6.81 44.47 5.22
CA LYS A 4 5.43 43.93 5.27
C LYS A 4 5.10 43.05 4.05
N GLY A 5 5.61 43.38 2.87
CA GLY A 5 5.39 42.57 1.66
C GLY A 5 6.14 41.23 1.71
N LEU A 6 7.35 41.22 2.27
CA LEU A 6 8.16 40.00 2.43
C LEU A 6 7.54 39.06 3.48
N VAL A 7 7.02 39.62 4.58
CA VAL A 7 6.23 38.87 5.57
C VAL A 7 4.96 38.29 4.95
N GLY A 8 4.21 39.07 4.15
CA GLY A 8 3.02 38.58 3.45
C GLY A 8 3.32 37.40 2.52
N LEU A 9 4.40 37.48 1.74
CA LEU A 9 4.84 36.37 0.88
C LEU A 9 5.23 35.12 1.67
N ALA A 10 5.91 35.28 2.82
CA ALA A 10 6.28 34.15 3.67
C ALA A 10 5.04 33.46 4.23
N VAL A 11 4.03 34.22 4.68
CA VAL A 11 2.75 33.67 5.14
C VAL A 11 2.03 32.91 4.01
N CYS A 12 1.96 33.49 2.81
CA CYS A 12 1.37 32.79 1.66
C CYS A 12 2.10 31.49 1.32
N ALA A 13 3.44 31.47 1.38
CA ALA A 13 4.23 30.27 1.13
C ALA A 13 3.97 29.17 2.15
N VAL A 14 3.87 29.52 3.44
CA VAL A 14 3.52 28.57 4.50
C VAL A 14 2.11 28.00 4.27
N ILE A 15 1.13 28.85 3.97
CA ILE A 15 -0.25 28.42 3.68
C ILE A 15 -0.27 27.46 2.48
N ALA A 16 0.45 27.79 1.39
CA ALA A 16 0.54 26.94 0.21
C ALA A 16 1.16 25.57 0.54
N GLY A 17 2.21 25.54 1.37
CA GLY A 17 2.82 24.29 1.83
C GLY A 17 1.87 23.42 2.67
N VAL A 18 1.10 24.04 3.58
CA VAL A 18 0.09 23.34 4.39
C VAL A 18 -1.03 22.78 3.52
N ILE A 19 -1.50 23.54 2.53
CA ILE A 19 -2.51 23.08 1.56
C ILE A 19 -1.96 21.90 0.75
N ALA A 20 -0.74 22.01 0.22
CA ALA A 20 -0.11 20.94 -0.56
C ALA A 20 0.05 19.65 0.26
N GLN A 21 0.49 19.75 1.52
CA GLN A 21 0.61 18.60 2.41
C GLN A 21 -0.76 17.99 2.74
N SER A 22 -1.77 18.83 3.00
CA SER A 22 -3.14 18.37 3.26
C SER A 22 -3.72 17.63 2.06
N LEU A 23 -3.52 18.15 0.84
CA LEU A 23 -3.95 17.51 -0.40
C LEU A 23 -3.24 16.17 -0.63
N HIS A 24 -1.95 16.08 -0.32
CA HIS A 24 -1.21 14.83 -0.43
C HIS A 24 -1.73 13.76 0.54
N LEU A 25 -1.99 14.13 1.81
CA LEU A 25 -2.59 13.22 2.79
C LEU A 25 -3.99 12.79 2.38
N TYR A 26 -4.79 13.72 1.85
CA TYR A 26 -6.11 13.42 1.32
C TYR A 26 -6.02 12.41 0.17
N MET A 27 -5.17 12.66 -0.82
CA MET A 27 -4.97 11.77 -1.97
C MET A 27 -4.49 10.37 -1.55
N TYR A 28 -3.55 10.28 -0.60
CA TYR A 28 -3.11 8.98 -0.07
C TYR A 28 -4.26 8.20 0.56
N ARG A 29 -5.05 8.86 1.41
CA ARG A 29 -6.21 8.23 2.07
C ARG A 29 -7.28 7.82 1.08
N THR A 30 -7.61 8.68 0.12
CA THR A 30 -8.59 8.39 -0.92
C THR A 30 -8.14 7.25 -1.81
N LEU A 31 -6.87 7.22 -2.23
CA LEU A 31 -6.34 6.11 -3.02
C LEU A 31 -6.44 4.79 -2.25
N LYS A 32 -5.98 4.77 -0.99
CA LYS A 32 -6.07 3.59 -0.14
C LYS A 32 -7.51 3.11 0.01
N GLN A 33 -8.43 4.02 0.31
CA GLN A 33 -9.85 3.69 0.47
C GLN A 33 -10.44 3.11 -0.82
N GLN A 34 -10.17 3.74 -1.97
CA GLN A 34 -10.69 3.27 -3.27
C GLN A 34 -10.12 1.91 -3.67
N VAL A 35 -8.81 1.69 -3.46
CA VAL A 35 -8.18 0.39 -3.72
C VAL A 35 -8.73 -0.66 -2.77
N GLY A 36 -8.86 -0.36 -1.49
CA GLY A 36 -9.44 -1.26 -0.49
C GLY A 36 -10.90 -1.62 -0.78
N GLU A 37 -11.76 -0.65 -1.10
CA GLU A 37 -13.16 -0.89 -1.49
C GLU A 37 -13.28 -1.74 -2.75
N ARG A 38 -12.40 -1.52 -3.73
CA ARG A 38 -12.32 -2.32 -4.95
C ARG A 38 -11.92 -3.75 -4.64
N LEU A 39 -10.84 -3.94 -3.88
CA LEU A 39 -10.36 -5.27 -3.48
C LEU A 39 -11.40 -6.03 -2.66
N LEU A 40 -12.03 -5.37 -1.69
CA LEU A 40 -13.16 -5.90 -0.92
C LEU A 40 -14.28 -6.41 -1.81
N SER A 41 -14.65 -5.61 -2.82
CA SER A 41 -15.70 -6.00 -3.77
C SER A 41 -15.31 -7.26 -4.55
N ILE A 42 -14.05 -7.34 -5.00
CA ILE A 42 -13.52 -8.52 -5.71
C ILE A 42 -13.61 -9.75 -4.81
N VAL A 43 -12.98 -9.72 -3.63
CA VAL A 43 -12.91 -10.90 -2.75
C VAL A 43 -14.29 -11.31 -2.23
N ALA A 44 -15.18 -10.37 -1.93
CA ALA A 44 -16.54 -10.65 -1.48
C ALA A 44 -17.39 -11.34 -2.56
N THR A 45 -17.17 -11.01 -3.83
CA THR A 45 -17.87 -11.68 -4.95
C THR A 45 -17.22 -13.00 -5.36
N ALA A 46 -15.90 -13.11 -5.25
CA ALA A 46 -15.15 -14.23 -5.77
C ALA A 46 -15.04 -15.41 -4.79
N ALA A 47 -14.93 -15.14 -3.49
CA ALA A 47 -14.77 -16.20 -2.48
C ALA A 47 -15.94 -17.22 -2.48
N PRO A 48 -17.22 -16.81 -2.61
CA PRO A 48 -18.33 -17.76 -2.70
C PRO A 48 -18.34 -18.64 -3.96
N GLU A 49 -17.59 -18.25 -5.00
CA GLU A 49 -17.50 -19.03 -6.25
C GLU A 49 -16.49 -20.18 -6.16
N LEU A 50 -15.66 -20.21 -5.11
CA LEU A 50 -14.69 -21.27 -4.86
C LEU A 50 -15.36 -22.45 -4.15
N SER A 51 -15.16 -23.66 -4.67
CA SER A 51 -15.76 -24.86 -4.10
C SER A 51 -15.07 -25.26 -2.79
N GLU A 52 -15.82 -25.27 -1.68
CA GLU A 52 -15.34 -25.78 -0.40
C GLU A 52 -14.88 -27.25 -0.48
N ASN A 53 -15.58 -28.08 -1.27
CA ASN A 53 -15.25 -29.49 -1.44
C ASN A 53 -13.93 -29.70 -2.20
N ASP A 54 -13.64 -28.84 -3.19
CA ASP A 54 -12.36 -28.89 -3.90
C ASP A 54 -11.23 -28.43 -2.97
N ILE A 55 -11.44 -27.34 -2.22
CA ILE A 55 -10.49 -26.83 -1.22
C ILE A 55 -10.15 -27.93 -0.21
N GLN A 56 -11.14 -28.58 0.39
CA GLN A 56 -10.91 -29.62 1.40
C GLN A 56 -10.13 -30.84 0.89
N LYS A 57 -10.00 -31.05 -0.43
CA LYS A 57 -9.24 -32.17 -1.00
C LYS A 57 -7.78 -31.82 -1.30
N ILE A 58 -7.44 -30.54 -1.35
CA ILE A 58 -6.11 -30.05 -1.71
C ILE A 58 -5.30 -29.81 -0.43
N HIS A 59 -4.18 -30.49 -0.26
CA HIS A 59 -3.34 -30.37 0.94
C HIS A 59 -1.84 -30.38 0.66
N PHE A 60 -1.39 -30.99 -0.44
CA PHE A 60 0.02 -31.25 -0.71
C PHE A 60 0.37 -30.95 -2.17
N ALA A 61 1.66 -30.74 -2.46
CA ALA A 61 2.18 -30.54 -3.82
C ALA A 61 1.66 -31.55 -4.86
N ARG A 62 1.55 -32.84 -4.49
CA ARG A 62 1.03 -33.89 -5.38
C ARG A 62 -0.42 -33.64 -5.84
N ASP A 63 -1.19 -32.85 -5.08
CA ASP A 63 -2.59 -32.56 -5.40
C ASP A 63 -2.71 -31.56 -6.55
N MET A 64 -1.62 -30.88 -6.94
CA MET A 64 -1.59 -29.99 -8.12
C MET A 64 -1.92 -30.71 -9.44
N GLY A 65 -1.78 -32.04 -9.48
CA GLY A 65 -2.17 -32.87 -10.62
C GLY A 65 -3.64 -33.31 -10.62
N THR A 66 -4.44 -32.88 -9.65
CA THR A 66 -5.86 -33.28 -9.51
C THR A 66 -6.80 -32.32 -10.23
N ALA A 67 -7.99 -32.80 -10.58
CA ALA A 67 -9.01 -31.97 -11.23
C ALA A 67 -9.56 -30.88 -10.28
N GLU A 68 -9.60 -31.17 -8.97
CA GLU A 68 -9.90 -30.22 -7.91
C GLU A 68 -8.97 -29.01 -7.95
N TYR A 69 -7.66 -29.26 -8.02
CA TYR A 69 -6.68 -28.19 -8.08
C TYR A 69 -6.82 -27.36 -9.35
N SER A 70 -6.96 -28.01 -10.52
CA SER A 70 -7.15 -27.31 -11.79
C SER A 70 -8.34 -26.35 -11.75
N ARG A 71 -9.49 -26.77 -11.18
CA ARG A 71 -10.67 -25.90 -11.07
C ARG A 71 -10.42 -24.66 -10.20
N ILE A 72 -9.77 -24.84 -9.05
CA ILE A 72 -9.43 -23.70 -8.18
C ILE A 72 -8.40 -22.80 -8.88
N PHE A 73 -7.32 -23.37 -9.40
CA PHE A 73 -6.27 -22.63 -10.10
C PHE A 73 -6.82 -21.78 -11.27
N GLU A 74 -7.67 -22.36 -12.12
CA GLU A 74 -8.34 -21.65 -13.21
C GLU A 74 -9.21 -20.50 -12.69
N LYS A 75 -9.91 -20.71 -11.57
CA LYS A 75 -10.73 -19.68 -10.94
C LYS A 75 -9.91 -18.52 -10.41
N LEU A 76 -8.79 -18.79 -9.74
CA LEU A 76 -7.87 -17.75 -9.25
C LEU A 76 -7.27 -16.94 -10.40
N ASN A 77 -6.84 -17.62 -11.47
CA ASN A 77 -6.37 -16.97 -12.70
C ASN A 77 -7.45 -16.10 -13.33
N GLN A 78 -8.69 -16.61 -13.43
CA GLN A 78 -9.82 -15.82 -13.94
C GLN A 78 -10.06 -14.56 -13.10
N ILE A 79 -10.02 -14.65 -11.77
CA ILE A 79 -10.17 -13.49 -10.88
C ILE A 79 -9.07 -12.47 -11.14
N ARG A 80 -7.81 -12.89 -11.25
CA ARG A 80 -6.69 -12.02 -11.56
C ARG A 80 -6.85 -11.33 -12.92
N ASP A 81 -7.06 -12.12 -13.97
CA ASP A 81 -7.03 -11.65 -15.36
C ASP A 81 -8.23 -10.74 -15.70
N GLN A 82 -9.34 -10.87 -14.96
CA GLN A 82 -10.51 -10.01 -15.10
C GLN A 82 -10.38 -8.67 -14.36
N ASN A 83 -9.35 -8.50 -13.53
CA ASN A 83 -9.16 -7.31 -12.69
C ASN A 83 -7.80 -6.66 -12.90
N GLU A 84 -7.79 -5.47 -13.50
CA GLU A 84 -6.55 -4.72 -13.75
C GLU A 84 -5.74 -4.46 -12.45
N ASN A 85 -4.43 -4.63 -12.54
CA ASN A 85 -3.43 -4.41 -11.47
C ASN A 85 -3.49 -5.38 -10.29
N ILE A 86 -4.33 -6.43 -10.37
CA ILE A 86 -4.23 -7.54 -9.42
C ILE A 86 -2.98 -8.35 -9.75
N ARG A 87 -2.12 -8.50 -8.76
CA ARG A 87 -0.85 -9.20 -8.89
C ARG A 87 -0.95 -10.63 -8.38
N TYR A 88 -1.42 -10.80 -7.15
CA TYR A 88 -1.54 -12.11 -6.52
C TYR A 88 -2.99 -12.43 -6.20
N VAL A 89 -3.36 -13.70 -6.39
CA VAL A 89 -4.65 -14.26 -6.00
C VAL A 89 -4.38 -15.65 -5.47
N TYR A 90 -4.71 -15.89 -4.20
CA TYR A 90 -4.31 -17.10 -3.51
C TYR A 90 -5.34 -17.53 -2.46
N VAL A 91 -5.26 -18.79 -2.05
CA VAL A 91 -6.11 -19.36 -1.01
C VAL A 91 -5.23 -19.86 0.13
N LEU A 92 -5.47 -19.36 1.34
CA LEU A 92 -4.84 -19.84 2.57
C LEU A 92 -5.85 -20.57 3.44
N ARG A 93 -5.40 -21.57 4.20
CA ARG A 93 -6.18 -22.20 5.26
C ARG A 93 -5.51 -22.09 6.62
N PRO A 94 -6.28 -21.97 7.71
CA PRO A 94 -5.73 -22.04 9.05
C PRO A 94 -5.13 -23.43 9.32
N THR A 95 -4.17 -23.47 10.24
CA THR A 95 -3.64 -24.72 10.80
C THR A 95 -3.88 -24.75 12.31
N ASP A 96 -3.40 -25.80 12.99
CA ASP A 96 -3.42 -25.87 14.45
C ASP A 96 -2.51 -24.82 15.13
N GLN A 97 -1.66 -24.12 14.36
CA GLN A 97 -0.79 -23.06 14.85
C GLN A 97 -1.37 -21.69 14.52
N GLU A 98 -1.50 -20.84 15.52
CA GLU A 98 -2.17 -19.52 15.43
C GLU A 98 -1.62 -18.62 14.32
N THR A 99 -0.30 -18.61 14.14
CA THR A 99 0.38 -17.71 13.19
C THR A 99 0.81 -18.39 11.88
N LEU A 100 0.65 -19.71 11.75
CA LEU A 100 1.11 -20.44 10.56
C LEU A 100 -0.08 -21.00 9.81
N TRP A 101 -0.32 -20.44 8.63
CA TRP A 101 -1.35 -20.89 7.70
C TRP A 101 -0.71 -21.69 6.58
N GLN A 102 -1.52 -22.34 5.75
CA GLN A 102 -1.03 -23.11 4.61
C GLN A 102 -1.66 -22.65 3.31
N PHE A 103 -0.85 -22.59 2.26
CA PHE A 103 -1.34 -22.41 0.91
C PHE A 103 -2.17 -23.62 0.47
N VAL A 104 -3.30 -23.32 -0.17
CA VAL A 104 -4.15 -24.28 -0.85
C VAL A 104 -3.92 -24.20 -2.34
N ALA A 105 -3.92 -22.99 -2.88
CA ALA A 105 -3.68 -22.72 -4.28
C ALA A 105 -3.21 -21.27 -4.43
N ASP A 106 -2.49 -21.02 -5.51
CA ASP A 106 -1.95 -19.72 -5.87
C ASP A 106 -2.03 -19.58 -7.40
N ALA A 107 -2.40 -18.40 -7.90
CA ALA A 107 -2.64 -18.17 -9.32
C ALA A 107 -1.38 -18.30 -10.20
N ASP A 108 -0.18 -18.21 -9.60
CA ASP A 108 1.12 -18.33 -10.27
C ASP A 108 1.78 -19.69 -10.06
N SER A 109 1.06 -20.63 -9.45
CA SER A 109 1.61 -21.92 -9.05
C SER A 109 0.92 -23.07 -9.78
N SER A 110 1.40 -23.45 -10.96
CA SER A 110 0.89 -24.64 -11.67
C SER A 110 1.87 -25.81 -11.54
N TRP A 111 1.40 -27.05 -11.78
CA TRP A 111 2.27 -28.23 -11.77
C TRP A 111 3.44 -28.09 -12.77
N GLU A 112 3.16 -27.47 -13.92
CA GLU A 112 4.14 -27.23 -14.99
C GLU A 112 5.18 -26.20 -14.55
N LEU A 113 4.75 -25.14 -13.85
CA LEU A 113 5.66 -24.13 -13.30
C LEU A 113 6.57 -24.70 -12.22
N VAL A 114 6.09 -25.63 -11.37
CA VAL A 114 6.94 -26.35 -10.41
C VAL A 114 8.06 -27.08 -11.14
N ALA A 115 7.71 -27.88 -12.16
CA ALA A 115 8.70 -28.64 -12.93
C ALA A 115 9.71 -27.72 -13.62
N MET A 116 9.24 -26.60 -14.19
CA MET A 116 10.13 -25.60 -14.82
C MET A 116 11.05 -24.91 -13.81
N GLN A 117 10.57 -24.62 -12.60
CA GLN A 117 11.40 -24.03 -11.53
C GLN A 117 12.47 -25.02 -11.04
N GLU A 118 12.11 -26.28 -10.82
CA GLU A 118 13.05 -27.35 -10.44
C GLU A 118 14.14 -27.58 -11.50
N GLU A 119 13.79 -27.40 -12.77
CA GLU A 119 14.72 -27.47 -13.91
C GLU A 119 15.52 -26.17 -14.15
N GLY A 120 15.29 -25.12 -13.35
CA GLY A 120 15.95 -23.81 -13.46
C GLY A 120 15.54 -23.02 -14.70
N MET A 121 14.39 -23.32 -15.29
CA MET A 121 13.86 -22.69 -16.50
C MET A 121 12.88 -21.54 -16.24
N ALA A 122 12.42 -21.37 -15.00
CA ALA A 122 11.54 -20.28 -14.59
C ALA A 122 12.06 -19.59 -13.32
N GLU A 123 12.19 -18.26 -13.36
CA GLU A 123 12.35 -17.40 -12.17
C GLU A 123 10.96 -17.05 -11.61
N VAL A 124 10.15 -18.06 -11.30
CA VAL A 124 8.83 -17.90 -10.70
C VAL A 124 8.87 -18.54 -9.32
N ASP A 125 8.46 -17.82 -8.29
CA ASP A 125 8.33 -18.35 -6.93
C ASP A 125 7.06 -19.20 -6.86
N VAL A 126 7.19 -20.50 -7.13
CA VAL A 126 6.06 -21.42 -7.08
C VAL A 126 5.77 -21.84 -5.65
N VAL A 127 4.51 -21.70 -5.24
CA VAL A 127 4.04 -22.02 -3.90
C VAL A 127 3.08 -23.20 -3.96
N ALA A 128 3.60 -24.38 -3.64
CA ALA A 128 2.82 -25.61 -3.67
C ALA A 128 1.81 -25.69 -2.49
N PRO A 129 0.70 -26.42 -2.65
CA PRO A 129 -0.21 -26.68 -1.54
C PRO A 129 0.49 -27.32 -0.33
N GLY A 130 0.12 -26.87 0.87
CA GLY A 130 0.72 -27.30 2.14
C GLY A 130 1.94 -26.50 2.55
N THR A 131 2.43 -25.58 1.70
CA THR A 131 3.49 -24.63 2.07
C THR A 131 3.00 -23.72 3.17
N PHE A 132 3.78 -23.60 4.25
CA PHE A 132 3.44 -22.75 5.38
C PHE A 132 3.66 -21.27 5.08
N TYR A 133 2.78 -20.43 5.59
CA TYR A 133 2.83 -18.99 5.50
C TYR A 133 2.65 -18.38 6.89
N ASP A 134 3.58 -17.51 7.30
CA ASP A 134 3.51 -16.81 8.58
C ASP A 134 2.61 -15.57 8.45
N ILE A 135 1.42 -15.66 9.03
CA ILE A 135 0.44 -14.56 9.02
C ILE A 135 0.72 -13.48 10.08
N SER A 136 1.81 -13.57 10.82
CA SER A 136 2.26 -12.48 11.72
C SER A 136 2.54 -11.20 10.94
N TYR A 137 2.86 -11.34 9.65
CA TYR A 137 2.99 -10.26 8.70
C TYR A 137 2.21 -10.61 7.44
N PRO A 138 1.20 -9.82 7.05
CA PRO A 138 0.77 -8.53 7.63
C PRO A 138 -0.08 -8.66 8.92
N GLU A 139 0.09 -7.71 9.87
CA GLU A 139 -0.60 -7.70 11.19
C GLU A 139 -2.13 -7.78 11.11
N SER A 140 -2.71 -7.32 10.00
CA SER A 140 -4.14 -7.40 9.71
C SER A 140 -4.64 -8.85 9.72
N LEU A 141 -3.95 -9.78 9.06
CA LEU A 141 -4.35 -11.18 9.03
C LEU A 141 -4.35 -11.80 10.43
N LEU A 142 -3.32 -11.50 11.23
CA LEU A 142 -3.25 -11.94 12.63
C LEU A 142 -4.39 -11.36 13.47
N LYS A 143 -4.75 -10.09 13.27
CA LYS A 143 -5.83 -9.42 14.01
C LYS A 143 -7.20 -10.05 13.78
N TYR A 144 -7.46 -10.57 12.57
CA TYR A 144 -8.75 -11.15 12.21
C TYR A 144 -8.80 -12.68 12.33
N ALA A 145 -7.67 -13.35 12.60
CA ALA A 145 -7.49 -14.76 12.98
C ALA A 145 -8.71 -15.69 12.74
N ILE A 146 -8.95 -16.05 11.47
CA ILE A 146 -10.16 -16.70 10.94
C ILE A 146 -11.33 -15.69 10.83
N PRO A 147 -11.37 -14.87 9.75
CA PRO A 147 -12.40 -13.86 9.57
C PRO A 147 -13.77 -14.49 9.30
N ASN A 148 -14.83 -13.79 9.71
CA ASN A 148 -16.22 -14.12 9.35
C ASN A 148 -16.79 -13.19 8.27
N GLU A 149 -16.07 -12.14 7.90
CA GLU A 149 -16.47 -11.15 6.91
C GLU A 149 -15.26 -10.72 6.06
N PRO A 150 -15.48 -10.26 4.82
CA PRO A 150 -14.40 -9.69 4.01
C PRO A 150 -13.78 -8.45 4.66
N PHE A 151 -12.45 -8.35 4.60
CA PHE A 151 -11.72 -7.19 5.10
C PHE A 151 -10.53 -6.85 4.19
N ALA A 152 -10.06 -5.61 4.25
CA ALA A 152 -8.84 -5.16 3.58
C ALA A 152 -7.81 -4.73 4.62
N GLU A 153 -6.55 -4.66 4.20
CA GLU A 153 -5.47 -4.20 5.07
C GLU A 153 -5.62 -2.74 5.47
N ASP A 154 -5.13 -2.43 6.68
CA ASP A 154 -5.22 -1.09 7.25
C ASP A 154 -4.30 -0.09 6.53
N ASP A 155 -3.19 -0.53 5.91
CA ASP A 155 -2.26 0.32 5.17
C ASP A 155 -1.54 -0.45 4.06
N PHE A 156 -0.88 0.29 3.17
CA PHE A 156 -0.05 -0.32 2.13
C PHE A 156 1.17 -1.02 2.73
N VAL A 157 1.43 -2.25 2.30
CA VAL A 157 2.58 -3.06 2.70
C VAL A 157 3.66 -2.94 1.63
N THR A 158 4.92 -2.75 2.02
CA THR A 158 6.05 -2.68 1.08
C THR A 158 7.05 -3.78 1.36
N ASP A 159 7.37 -4.55 0.34
CA ASP A 159 8.33 -5.66 0.34
C ASP A 159 9.30 -5.56 -0.85
N GLU A 160 10.02 -6.64 -1.14
CA GLU A 160 10.97 -6.70 -2.25
C GLU A 160 10.32 -6.74 -3.64
N TRP A 161 9.02 -7.02 -3.71
CA TRP A 161 8.25 -7.12 -4.95
C TRP A 161 7.42 -5.87 -5.24
N GLY A 162 7.29 -4.95 -4.29
CA GLY A 162 6.67 -3.65 -4.51
C GLY A 162 5.94 -3.12 -3.27
N THR A 163 5.03 -2.18 -3.51
CA THR A 163 4.05 -1.75 -2.51
C THR A 163 2.68 -2.28 -2.90
N ASN A 164 2.08 -3.08 -2.03
CA ASN A 164 0.81 -3.77 -2.26
C ASN A 164 -0.26 -3.32 -1.25
N LEU A 165 -1.52 -3.51 -1.61
CA LEU A 165 -2.62 -3.57 -0.66
C LEU A 165 -3.34 -4.91 -0.87
N ALA A 166 -3.59 -5.65 0.21
CA ALA A 166 -4.36 -6.88 0.13
C ALA A 166 -5.79 -6.72 0.66
N ALA A 167 -6.68 -7.60 0.19
CA ALA A 167 -7.93 -7.90 0.85
C ALA A 167 -8.19 -9.39 0.91
N TYR A 168 -9.04 -9.76 1.85
CA TYR A 168 -9.31 -11.12 2.22
C TYR A 168 -10.81 -11.35 2.36
N ALA A 169 -11.30 -12.50 1.93
CA ALA A 169 -12.67 -12.94 2.21
C ALA A 169 -12.69 -14.39 2.69
N PRO A 170 -13.55 -14.72 3.68
CA PRO A 170 -13.70 -16.09 4.14
C PRO A 170 -14.34 -16.96 3.07
N ILE A 171 -13.84 -18.18 2.97
CA ILE A 171 -14.48 -19.27 2.23
C ILE A 171 -15.10 -20.18 3.28
N GLN A 172 -16.43 -20.24 3.26
CA GLN A 172 -17.21 -20.92 4.27
C GLN A 172 -17.74 -22.26 3.76
N ASN A 173 -17.50 -23.28 4.57
CA ASN A 173 -18.55 -24.10 5.15
C ASN A 173 -20.00 -24.06 4.66
N GLU A 174 -20.64 -25.17 4.28
CA GLU A 174 -22.13 -25.30 4.31
C GLU A 174 -22.71 -24.97 5.71
N GLY A 175 -21.96 -25.19 6.77
CA GLY A 175 -22.31 -24.84 8.16
C GLY A 175 -22.01 -23.38 8.54
N GLY A 176 -21.39 -22.60 7.64
CA GLY A 176 -20.99 -21.22 7.89
C GLY A 176 -19.61 -21.05 8.53
N ASP A 177 -18.87 -22.13 8.79
CA ASP A 177 -17.52 -22.04 9.34
C ASP A 177 -16.50 -21.69 8.25
N THR A 178 -15.62 -20.72 8.53
CA THR A 178 -14.52 -20.35 7.64
C THR A 178 -13.46 -21.45 7.62
N ILE A 179 -13.32 -22.11 6.48
CA ILE A 179 -12.34 -23.20 6.27
C ILE A 179 -11.06 -22.75 5.55
N ALA A 180 -11.14 -21.62 4.86
CA ALA A 180 -10.04 -20.99 4.13
C ALA A 180 -10.37 -19.50 3.91
N ILE A 181 -9.40 -18.74 3.42
CA ILE A 181 -9.61 -17.38 2.94
C ILE A 181 -9.10 -17.26 1.51
N LEU A 182 -9.78 -16.44 0.71
CA LEU A 182 -9.27 -15.91 -0.54
C LEU A 182 -8.53 -14.61 -0.25
N GLY A 183 -7.25 -14.54 -0.61
CA GLY A 183 -6.43 -13.33 -0.58
C GLY A 183 -6.22 -12.78 -2.00
N VAL A 184 -6.27 -11.46 -2.13
CA VAL A 184 -6.04 -10.75 -3.40
C VAL A 184 -5.20 -9.50 -3.14
N ASP A 185 -4.09 -9.37 -3.88
CA ASP A 185 -3.14 -8.28 -3.71
C ASP A 185 -3.08 -7.42 -4.97
N MET A 186 -3.17 -6.10 -4.77
CA MET A 186 -2.99 -5.12 -5.85
C MET A 186 -1.66 -4.42 -5.72
N ASP A 187 -0.88 -4.44 -6.81
CA ASP A 187 0.32 -3.63 -6.92
C ASP A 187 -0.05 -2.16 -7.10
N VAL A 188 0.41 -1.31 -6.19
CA VAL A 188 0.19 0.14 -6.21
C VAL A 188 1.51 0.91 -6.29
N THR A 189 2.61 0.22 -6.59
CA THR A 189 3.98 0.76 -6.59
C THR A 189 4.08 1.98 -7.48
N ASP A 190 3.63 1.89 -8.73
CA ASP A 190 3.75 2.99 -9.69
C ASP A 190 2.91 4.21 -9.28
N VAL A 191 1.68 3.98 -8.80
CA VAL A 191 0.75 5.04 -8.41
C VAL A 191 1.27 5.79 -7.20
N LEU A 192 1.77 5.06 -6.19
CA LEU A 192 2.35 5.66 -4.99
C LEU A 192 3.70 6.30 -5.27
N HIS A 193 4.55 5.70 -6.10
CA HIS A 193 5.85 6.26 -6.45
C HIS A 193 5.70 7.60 -7.20
N LEU A 194 4.77 7.69 -8.16
CA LEU A 194 4.44 8.94 -8.85
C LEU A 194 3.92 10.01 -7.87
N THR A 195 3.10 9.60 -6.90
CA THR A 195 2.52 10.47 -5.87
C THR A 195 3.58 10.99 -4.89
N ASN A 196 4.45 10.10 -4.40
CA ASN A 196 5.46 10.41 -3.40
C ASN A 196 6.62 11.24 -3.97
N LYS A 197 7.08 10.93 -5.19
CA LYS A 197 8.17 11.68 -5.84
C LYS A 197 7.77 13.13 -6.12
N LYS A 198 6.57 13.36 -6.65
CA LYS A 198 6.06 14.72 -6.89
C LYS A 198 5.88 15.46 -5.56
N SER A 199 5.23 14.84 -4.57
CA SER A 199 5.01 15.45 -3.25
C SER A 199 6.31 15.83 -2.55
N SER A 200 7.32 14.96 -2.55
CA SER A 200 8.61 15.21 -1.89
C SER A 200 9.33 16.45 -2.44
N ILE A 201 9.37 16.62 -3.77
CA ILE A 201 10.00 17.77 -4.43
C ILE A 201 9.32 19.08 -4.00
N TRP A 202 7.99 19.11 -3.99
CA TRP A 202 7.23 20.31 -3.59
C TRP A 202 7.38 20.65 -2.11
N ARG A 203 7.51 19.64 -1.22
CA ARG A 203 7.80 19.87 0.21
C ARG A 203 9.16 20.53 0.41
N TRP A 204 10.21 19.99 -0.20
CA TRP A 204 11.56 20.55 -0.11
C TRP A 204 11.66 21.94 -0.72
N PHE A 205 11.01 22.16 -1.87
CA PHE A 205 10.90 23.48 -2.48
C PHE A 205 10.20 24.49 -1.56
N SER A 206 9.06 24.10 -0.95
CA SER A 206 8.29 24.96 -0.05
C SER A 206 9.09 25.32 1.21
N LEU A 207 9.76 24.33 1.81
CA LEU A 207 10.63 24.55 2.98
C LEU A 207 11.78 25.50 2.65
N PHE A 208 12.51 25.24 1.55
CA PHE A 208 13.59 26.10 1.08
C PHE A 208 13.10 27.53 0.82
N PHE A 209 11.95 27.68 0.17
CA PHE A 209 11.40 29.00 -0.16
C PHE A 209 11.01 29.80 1.09
N VAL A 210 10.44 29.15 2.11
CA VAL A 210 10.15 29.79 3.40
C VAL A 210 11.43 30.22 4.12
N LEU A 211 12.45 29.35 4.15
CA LEU A 211 13.76 29.68 4.74
C LEU A 211 14.45 30.83 4.00
N PHE A 212 14.38 30.84 2.67
CA PHE A 212 14.91 31.90 1.83
C PHE A 212 14.21 33.25 2.10
N LEU A 213 12.89 33.27 2.19
CA LEU A 213 12.14 34.47 2.56
C LEU A 213 12.45 34.92 3.99
N GLY A 214 12.58 33.99 4.94
CA GLY A 214 12.99 34.28 6.31
C GLY A 214 14.38 34.92 6.38
N PHE A 215 15.36 34.37 5.65
CA PHE A 215 16.70 34.94 5.54
C PHE A 215 16.68 36.33 4.91
N MET A 216 15.87 36.55 3.86
CA MET A 216 15.69 37.86 3.25
C MET A 216 15.08 38.89 4.22
N ILE A 217 14.10 38.48 5.04
CA ILE A 217 13.56 39.35 6.11
C ILE A 217 14.65 39.69 7.13
N PHE A 218 15.42 38.71 7.56
CA PHE A 218 16.51 38.90 8.54
C PHE A 218 17.57 39.88 8.02
N GLN A 219 18.06 39.67 6.80
CA GLN A 219 19.01 40.56 6.13
C GLN A 219 18.45 41.98 6.05
N PHE A 220 17.19 42.13 5.64
CA PHE A 220 16.54 43.43 5.54
C PHE A 220 16.42 44.12 6.92
N SER A 221 16.05 43.39 7.97
CA SER A 221 16.00 43.95 9.34
C SER A 221 17.38 44.34 9.89
N SER A 222 18.41 43.54 9.59
CA SER A 222 19.77 43.81 10.06
C SER A 222 20.36 45.09 9.45
N GLN A 223 19.89 45.51 8.27
CA GLN A 223 20.33 46.74 7.62
C GLN A 223 19.51 47.99 8.00
N GLU A 224 18.28 47.82 8.52
CA GLU A 224 17.45 48.96 8.97
C GLU A 224 17.96 49.55 10.30
N GLU A 225 18.38 48.73 11.26
CA GLU A 225 18.86 49.20 12.56
C GLU A 225 20.06 50.18 12.49
N PRO A 226 21.16 49.87 11.78
CA PRO A 226 22.29 50.80 11.67
C PRO A 226 21.96 52.07 10.89
N ARG A 227 21.02 52.02 9.93
CA ARG A 227 20.57 53.22 9.18
C ARG A 227 19.81 54.20 10.06
N LEU A 228 18.86 53.70 10.86
CA LEU A 228 18.07 54.55 11.76
C LEU A 228 18.95 55.18 12.87
N ARG A 229 19.94 54.43 13.36
CA ARG A 229 20.92 54.92 14.34
C ARG A 229 21.79 56.04 13.77
N ASN A 230 22.40 55.83 12.59
CA ASN A 230 23.22 56.86 11.93
C ASN A 230 22.42 58.13 11.60
N GLN A 231 21.15 58.00 11.23
CA GLN A 231 20.29 59.15 10.95
C GLN A 231 19.93 59.91 12.23
N SER A 232 19.68 59.22 13.35
CA SER A 232 19.45 59.83 14.66
C SER A 232 20.69 60.59 15.16
N ASP A 233 21.87 59.98 15.04
CA ASP A 233 23.13 60.58 15.47
C ASP A 233 23.47 61.81 14.62
N ALA A 234 23.26 61.75 13.30
CA ALA A 234 23.42 62.90 12.41
C ALA A 234 22.46 64.06 12.74
N THR A 235 21.22 63.76 13.15
CA THR A 235 20.23 64.78 13.51
C THR A 235 20.55 65.45 14.85
N LYS A 236 21.19 64.72 15.78
CA LYS A 236 21.66 65.27 17.07
C LYS A 236 22.90 66.17 16.92
N LEU A 237 23.74 65.94 15.91
CA LEU A 237 24.94 66.76 15.66
C LEU A 237 24.65 68.11 14.97
N VAL A 238 23.45 68.28 14.41
CA VAL A 238 23.03 69.50 13.69
C VAL A 238 22.19 70.45 14.57
N LYS A 239 21.89 70.05 15.82
CA LYS A 239 21.24 70.88 16.85
C LYS A 239 22.25 71.32 17.89
#